data_AF-A0A2D9K6I0-F1
#
_entry.id   AF-A0A2D9K6I0-F1
#
_cell.length_a   1.000
_cell.length_b   1.000
_cell.length_c   1.000
_cell.angle_alpha   90.00
_cell.angle_beta   90.00
_cell.angle_gamma   90.00
#
_symmetry.space_group_name_H-M   'P 1'
#
loop_
_entity.id
_entity.type
_entity.pdbx_description
1 polymer ?
#
loop_
_entity_poly.entity_id
_entity_poly.type
_entity_poly.pdbx_seq_one_letter_code
_entity_poly.pdbx_strand_id
1 'polypeptide(L)'
;MTRNSTPVLVDLGQQRASLDAHLESGDFSDASDVIRAGLRALDREAAGRDAVVKAGIELALEDPRPSRPARDVFDRLRDKQSARAKRTGPDAA
;
A
#
# COMPACT_ATOMS: atom_id res chain seq x y z
N MET A 1 17.67 27.80 18.43
CA MET A 1 16.94 26.52 18.31
C MET A 1 17.97 25.42 18.10
N THR A 2 18.36 24.71 19.15
CA THR A 2 19.34 23.61 19.07
C THR A 2 18.65 22.39 18.46
N ARG A 3 19.15 21.91 17.31
CA ARG A 3 18.71 20.62 16.75
C ARG A 3 19.24 19.52 17.67
N ASN A 4 18.35 18.85 18.39
CA ASN A 4 18.68 17.61 19.10
C ASN A 4 18.85 16.51 18.05
N SER A 5 20.07 16.28 17.59
CA SER A 5 20.39 15.22 16.63
C SER A 5 21.49 14.34 17.21
N THR A 6 21.08 13.29 17.92
CA THR A 6 21.98 12.20 18.30
C THR A 6 22.22 11.34 17.06
N PRO A 7 23.48 11.15 16.63
CA PRO A 7 23.79 10.31 15.47
C PRO A 7 23.44 8.85 15.77
N VAL A 8 22.94 8.14 14.75
CA VAL A 8 22.59 6.72 14.82
C VAL A 8 23.41 5.98 13.76
N LEU A 9 24.05 4.88 14.15
CA LEU A 9 24.72 3.97 13.23
C LEU A 9 23.71 2.92 12.73
N VAL A 10 23.64 2.73 11.42
CA VAL A 10 22.70 1.81 10.79
C VAL A 10 23.44 0.99 9.75
N ASP A 11 23.18 -0.32 9.72
CA ASP A 11 23.60 -1.20 8.62
C ASP A 11 22.50 -1.26 7.57
N LEU A 12 22.84 -0.95 6.32
CA LEU A 12 21.91 -0.92 5.20
C LEU A 12 21.90 -2.22 4.38
N GLY A 13 22.87 -3.12 4.60
CA GLY A 13 23.02 -4.34 3.80
C GLY A 13 22.91 -4.07 2.30
N GLN A 14 22.00 -4.77 1.61
CA GLN A 14 21.79 -4.61 0.17
C GLN A 14 21.22 -3.25 -0.26
N GLN A 15 20.61 -2.50 0.66
CA GLN A 15 20.07 -1.17 0.34
C GLN A 15 21.18 -0.11 0.15
N ARG A 16 22.44 -0.46 0.43
CA ARG A 16 23.58 0.42 0.18
C ARG A 16 23.66 0.86 -1.29
N ALA A 17 23.40 -0.05 -2.23
CA ALA A 17 23.41 0.30 -3.66
C ALA A 17 22.34 1.35 -4.02
N SER A 18 21.17 1.29 -3.38
CA SER A 18 20.11 2.29 -3.58
C SER A 18 20.50 3.65 -2.99
N LEU A 19 21.17 3.67 -1.84
CA LEU A 19 21.70 4.89 -1.25
C LEU A 19 22.73 5.54 -2.18
N ASP A 20 23.69 4.75 -2.67
CA ASP A 20 24.75 5.24 -3.54
C ASP A 20 24.17 5.83 -4.84
N ALA A 21 23.18 5.15 -5.46
CA ALA A 21 22.49 5.66 -6.65
C ALA A 21 21.78 7.02 -6.42
N HIS A 22 21.19 7.24 -5.23
CA HIS A 22 20.58 8.53 -4.89
C HIS A 22 21.61 9.64 -4.64
N LEU A 23 22.81 9.30 -4.19
CA LEU A 23 23.90 10.27 -4.06
C LEU A 23 24.50 10.62 -5.42
N GLU A 24 24.66 9.61 -6.29
CA GLU A 24 25.14 9.79 -7.66
C GLU A 24 24.18 10.61 -8.53
N SER A 25 22.87 10.58 -8.26
CA SER A 25 21.91 11.44 -8.96
C SER A 25 22.07 12.92 -8.66
N GLY A 26 22.71 13.27 -7.53
CA GLY A 26 22.91 14.64 -7.09
C GLY A 26 21.68 15.30 -6.47
N ASP A 27 20.56 14.58 -6.32
CA ASP A 27 19.33 15.09 -5.72
C ASP A 27 19.45 15.29 -4.19
N PHE A 28 20.46 14.65 -3.58
CA PHE A 28 20.70 14.67 -2.14
C PHE A 28 22.14 15.07 -1.83
N SER A 29 22.31 15.93 -0.82
CA SER A 29 23.62 16.43 -0.40
C SER A 29 24.43 15.43 0.43
N ASP A 30 23.76 14.53 1.15
CA ASP A 30 24.41 13.51 1.98
C ASP A 30 23.51 12.30 2.24
N ALA A 31 24.11 11.23 2.78
CA ALA A 31 23.40 9.99 3.09
C ALA A 31 22.30 10.16 4.15
N SER A 32 22.48 11.08 5.11
CA SER A 32 21.46 11.34 6.13
C SER A 32 20.22 11.98 5.51
N ASP A 33 20.37 12.81 4.49
CA ASP A 33 19.25 13.40 3.77
C ASP A 33 18.47 12.37 2.96
N VAL A 34 19.15 11.42 2.31
CA VAL A 34 18.48 10.28 1.66
C VAL A 34 17.67 9.49 2.67
N ILE A 35 18.27 9.12 3.82
CA ILE A 35 17.59 8.34 4.86
C ILE A 35 16.40 9.12 5.45
N ARG A 36 16.54 10.42 5.73
CA ARG A 36 15.41 11.25 6.20
C ARG A 36 14.31 11.36 5.15
N ALA A 37 14.65 11.44 3.86
CA ALA A 37 13.67 11.44 2.79
C ALA A 37 12.94 10.10 2.69
N GLY A 38 13.67 8.98 2.83
CA GLY A 38 13.11 7.64 2.91
C GLY A 38 12.14 7.46 4.08
N LEU A 39 12.51 7.92 5.28
CA LEU A 39 11.62 7.88 6.45
C LEU A 39 10.36 8.71 6.24
N ARG A 40 10.49 9.94 5.70
CA ARG A 40 9.32 10.76 5.36
C ARG A 40 8.42 10.09 4.32
N ALA A 41 8.98 9.33 3.38
CA ALA A 41 8.20 8.57 2.41
C ALA A 41 7.47 7.40 3.08
N LEU A 42 8.14 6.68 3.98
CA LEU A 42 7.55 5.59 4.75
C LEU A 42 6.39 6.07 5.62
N ASP A 43 6.54 7.22 6.29
CA ASP A 43 5.47 7.82 7.10
C ASP A 43 4.24 8.17 6.26
N ARG A 44 4.43 8.73 5.05
CA ARG A 44 3.33 9.02 4.13
C ARG A 44 2.63 7.75 3.66
N GLU A 45 3.40 6.72 3.36
CA GLU A 45 2.86 5.44 2.91
C GLU A 45 2.04 4.76 4.02
N ALA A 46 2.55 4.76 5.25
CA ALA A 46 1.84 4.26 6.43
C ALA A 46 0.54 5.03 6.68
N ALA A 47 0.59 6.37 6.68
CA ALA A 47 -0.60 7.20 6.85
C ALA A 47 -1.65 6.96 5.74
N GLY A 48 -1.21 6.77 4.49
CA GLY A 48 -2.09 6.45 3.37
C GLY A 48 -2.78 5.09 3.52
N ARG A 49 -2.04 4.05 3.93
CA ARG A 49 -2.61 2.72 4.20
C ARG A 49 -3.64 2.76 5.32
N ASP A 50 -3.31 3.42 6.42
CA ASP A 50 -4.21 3.56 7.57
C ASP A 50 -5.50 4.29 7.21
N ALA A 51 -5.40 5.35 6.40
CA ALA A 51 -6.57 6.11 5.94
C ALA A 51 -7.52 5.24 5.10
N VAL A 52 -6.98 4.42 4.18
CA VAL A 52 -7.80 3.52 3.36
C VAL A 52 -8.53 2.48 4.21
N VAL A 53 -7.84 1.88 5.20
CA VAL A 53 -8.46 0.88 6.09
C VAL A 53 -9.56 1.52 6.95
N LYS A 54 -9.29 2.69 7.54
CA LYS A 54 -10.29 3.42 8.36
C LYS A 54 -11.52 3.79 7.55
N ALA A 55 -11.34 4.33 6.33
CA ALA A 55 -12.45 4.65 5.44
C ALA A 55 -13.29 3.41 5.08
N GLY A 56 -12.63 2.25 4.88
CA GLY A 56 -13.33 0.98 4.64
C GLY A 56 -14.14 0.49 5.83
N ILE A 57 -13.63 0.70 7.06
CA ILE A 57 -14.36 0.39 8.30
C ILE A 57 -15.56 1.31 8.48
N GLU A 58 -15.38 2.63 8.32
CA GLU A 58 -16.46 3.61 8.41
C GLU A 58 -17.58 3.28 7.42
N LEU A 59 -17.23 3.03 6.16
CA LEU A 59 -18.19 2.63 5.13
C LEU A 59 -18.95 1.35 5.50
N ALA A 60 -18.27 0.37 6.11
CA ALA A 60 -18.91 -0.88 6.53
C ALA A 60 -19.83 -0.71 7.74
N LEU A 61 -19.50 0.21 8.66
CA LEU A 61 -20.34 0.56 9.81
C LEU A 61 -21.58 1.37 9.41
N GLU A 62 -21.43 2.24 8.41
CA GLU A 62 -22.52 3.07 7.86
C GLU A 62 -23.44 2.31 6.90
N ASP A 63 -23.03 1.11 6.43
CA ASP A 63 -23.82 0.31 5.50
C ASP A 63 -25.11 -0.21 6.18
N PRO A 64 -26.31 0.25 5.76
CA PRO A 64 -27.56 -0.18 6.38
C PRO A 64 -27.98 -1.60 5.95
N ARG A 65 -27.27 -2.23 5.01
CA ARG A 65 -27.62 -3.55 4.50
C ARG A 65 -27.33 -4.61 5.57
N PRO A 66 -28.23 -5.60 5.74
CA PRO A 66 -28.01 -6.66 6.70
C PRO A 66 -26.81 -7.52 6.30
N SER A 67 -26.12 -8.07 7.30
CA SER A 67 -25.08 -9.07 7.09
C SER A 67 -25.64 -10.27 6.33
N ARG A 68 -24.83 -10.82 5.42
CA ARG A 68 -25.20 -12.00 4.62
C ARG A 68 -24.36 -13.20 5.00
N PRO A 69 -24.93 -14.41 5.03
CA PRO A 69 -24.15 -15.63 5.22
C PRO A 69 -23.06 -15.77 4.16
N ALA A 70 -21.86 -16.20 4.57
CA ALA A 70 -20.72 -16.34 3.66
C ALA A 70 -21.03 -17.28 2.47
N ARG A 71 -21.77 -18.37 2.71
CA ARG A 71 -22.16 -19.33 1.66
C ARG A 71 -22.92 -18.64 0.52
N ASP A 72 -23.88 -17.78 0.86
CA ASP A 72 -24.73 -17.08 -0.11
C ASP A 72 -23.91 -16.07 -0.94
N VAL A 73 -22.85 -15.51 -0.36
CA VAL A 73 -21.89 -14.64 -1.07
C VAL A 73 -21.10 -15.47 -2.11
N PHE A 74 -20.54 -16.60 -1.70
CA PHE A 74 -19.75 -17.46 -2.59
C PHE A 74 -20.58 -18.06 -3.73
N ASP A 75 -21.80 -18.51 -3.44
CA ASP A 75 -22.72 -19.03 -4.45
C ASP A 75 -23.02 -17.97 -5.50
N ARG A 76 -23.38 -16.76 -5.06
CA ARG A 76 -23.65 -15.64 -5.97
C ARG A 76 -22.43 -15.21 -6.77
N LEU A 77 -21.23 -15.26 -6.19
CA LEU A 77 -19.99 -14.97 -6.90
C LEU A 77 -19.72 -16.02 -7.99
N ARG A 78 -19.93 -17.30 -7.68
CA ARG A 78 -19.79 -18.39 -8.65
C ARG A 78 -20.75 -18.24 -9.81
N ASP A 79 -22.01 -17.93 -9.55
CA ASP A 79 -23.03 -17.70 -10.58
C ASP A 79 -22.63 -16.56 -11.52
N LYS A 80 -22.14 -15.43 -10.97
CA LYS A 80 -21.66 -14.30 -11.78
C LYS A 80 -20.47 -14.68 -12.66
N GLN A 81 -19.52 -15.44 -12.13
CA GLN A 81 -18.35 -15.87 -12.90
C GLN A 81 -18.75 -16.85 -14.00
N SER A 82 -19.62 -17.82 -13.71
CA SER A 82 -20.15 -18.75 -14.70
C SER A 82 -20.95 -18.03 -15.80
N ALA A 83 -21.76 -17.03 -15.44
CA ALA A 83 -22.48 -16.21 -16.42
C ALA A 83 -21.52 -15.38 -17.29
N ARG A 84 -20.43 -14.87 -16.72
CA ARG A 84 -19.38 -14.15 -17.48
C ARG A 84 -18.63 -15.10 -18.41
N ALA A 85 -18.26 -16.30 -17.95
CA ALA A 85 -17.60 -17.31 -18.77
C ALA A 85 -18.47 -17.73 -19.97
N LYS A 86 -19.78 -17.91 -19.77
CA LYS A 86 -20.73 -18.21 -20.86
C LYS A 86 -20.83 -17.09 -21.90
N ARG A 87 -20.69 -15.83 -21.49
CA ARG A 87 -20.70 -14.66 -22.39
C ARG A 87 -19.40 -14.44 -23.16
N THR A 88 -18.31 -15.06 -22.74
CA THR A 88 -16.96 -14.89 -23.33
C THR A 88 -16.44 -16.19 -23.97
N GLY A 89 -17.25 -17.25 -23.94
CA GLY A 89 -16.94 -18.54 -24.57
C GLY A 89 -17.20 -18.56 -26.09
N PRO A 90 -16.69 -19.60 -26.79
CA PRO A 90 -16.68 -19.69 -28.26
C PRO A 90 -18.07 -19.76 -28.94
N ASP A 91 -19.15 -19.91 -28.18
CA ASP A 91 -20.54 -19.90 -28.66
C ASP A 91 -21.13 -18.48 -28.83
N ALA A 92 -20.35 -17.43 -28.54
CA ALA A 92 -20.78 -16.03 -28.64
C ALA A 92 -20.31 -15.30 -29.92
N ALA A 93 -19.78 -16.03 -30.91
CA ALA A 93 -19.34 -15.52 -32.21
C ALA A 93 -20.28 -15.96 -33.33
#